data_AF-A0A920M3Y6-F1
#
_entry.id   AF-A0A920M3Y6-F1
#
_cell.length_a   1.000
_cell.length_b   1.000
_cell.length_c   1.000
_cell.angle_alpha   90.00
_cell.angle_beta   90.00
_cell.angle_gamma   90.00
#
_symmetry.space_group_name_H-M   'P 1'
#
loop_
_entity.id
_entity.type
_entity.pdbx_description
1 polymer ?
#
loop_
_entity_poly.entity_id
_entity_poly.type
_entity_poly.pdbx_seq_one_letter_code
_entity_poly.pdbx_strand_id
1 'polypeptide(L)'
;MKIPEFGFNSDHFPSDNPDGFLNKSEVVSYIKAFGNFIGSKIYENENVENVSKYKNNYVLTTSKRKISAKNIVIASGAFGNAHIPEMHNN
;
A
#
# COMPACT_ATOMS: atom_id res chain seq x y z
N MET A 1 2.53 11.11 18.08
CA MET A 1 1.41 10.15 18.03
C MET A 1 1.97 8.81 18.47
N LYS A 2 1.41 8.17 19.50
CA LYS A 2 1.76 6.78 19.81
C LYS A 2 0.95 5.91 18.84
N ILE A 3 1.63 5.13 18.02
CA ILE A 3 0.97 4.15 17.16
C ILE A 3 0.57 2.99 18.09
N PRO A 4 -0.70 2.58 18.14
CA PRO A 4 -1.15 1.42 18.90
C PRO A 4 -0.38 0.21 18.42
N GLU A 5 -0.21 -0.76 19.29
CA GLU A 5 0.42 -2.01 18.92
C GLU A 5 -0.55 -2.79 18.04
N PHE A 6 -0.15 -3.09 16.81
CA PHE A 6 -0.84 -4.01 15.91
C PHE A 6 -0.14 -5.38 15.84
N GLY A 7 0.95 -5.56 16.60
CA GLY A 7 1.75 -6.78 16.62
C GLY A 7 1.03 -7.99 17.25
N PHE A 8 1.68 -9.15 17.20
CA PHE A 8 1.20 -10.35 17.86
C PHE A 8 0.86 -10.08 19.35
N ASN A 9 -0.22 -10.68 19.84
CA ASN A 9 -0.77 -10.49 21.20
C ASN A 9 -1.29 -9.08 21.52
N SER A 10 -1.44 -8.21 20.51
CA SER A 10 -2.17 -6.94 20.70
C SER A 10 -3.67 -7.11 20.51
N ASP A 11 -4.45 -6.23 21.13
CA ASP A 11 -5.92 -6.16 20.95
C ASP A 11 -6.35 -5.91 19.50
N HIS A 12 -5.40 -5.55 18.62
CA HIS A 12 -5.64 -5.25 17.21
C HIS A 12 -5.22 -6.38 16.26
N PHE A 13 -4.53 -7.42 16.74
CA PHE A 13 -4.17 -8.57 15.93
C PHE A 13 -5.31 -9.60 15.94
N PRO A 14 -5.77 -10.11 14.78
CA PRO A 14 -7.06 -10.81 14.70
C PRO A 14 -7.02 -12.30 15.11
N SER A 15 -5.90 -12.80 15.64
CA SER A 15 -5.76 -14.21 16.04
C SER A 15 -5.01 -14.35 17.36
N ASP A 16 -5.59 -15.12 18.27
CA ASP A 16 -4.98 -15.50 19.55
C ASP A 16 -4.19 -16.80 19.46
N ASN A 17 -4.25 -17.52 18.33
CA ASN A 17 -3.47 -18.73 18.11
C ASN A 17 -2.03 -18.36 17.70
N PRO A 18 -1.01 -18.60 18.55
CA PRO A 18 0.38 -18.24 18.24
C PRO A 18 0.98 -19.11 17.13
N ASP A 19 0.41 -20.30 16.89
CA ASP A 19 0.86 -21.25 15.86
C ASP A 19 0.02 -21.14 14.57
N GLY A 20 -0.92 -20.21 14.53
CA GLY A 20 -1.86 -20.01 13.41
C GLY A 20 -1.37 -18.98 12.39
N PHE A 21 -1.81 -19.13 11.14
CA PHE A 21 -1.69 -18.10 10.11
C PHE A 21 -3.04 -17.46 9.84
N LEU A 22 -3.04 -16.14 9.64
CA LEU A 22 -4.23 -15.44 9.18
C LEU A 22 -4.59 -15.89 7.77
N ASN A 23 -5.87 -16.19 7.57
CA ASN A 23 -6.43 -16.37 6.24
C ASN A 23 -6.54 -15.03 5.50
N LYS A 24 -6.83 -15.09 4.19
CA LYS A 24 -6.92 -13.90 3.34
C LYS A 24 -7.89 -12.84 3.88
N SER A 25 -9.07 -13.24 4.35
CA SER A 25 -10.07 -12.29 4.85
C SER A 25 -9.62 -11.60 6.14
N GLU A 26 -8.94 -12.32 7.02
CA GLU A 26 -8.37 -11.77 8.25
C GLU A 26 -7.27 -10.77 7.93
N VAL A 27 -6.34 -11.11 7.02
CA VAL A 27 -5.28 -10.19 6.56
C VAL A 27 -5.86 -8.90 5.98
N VAL A 28 -6.85 -9.01 5.10
CA VAL A 28 -7.52 -7.84 4.49
C VAL A 28 -8.18 -6.97 5.57
N SER A 29 -8.86 -7.60 6.53
CA SER A 29 -9.57 -6.87 7.59
C SER A 29 -8.59 -6.14 8.51
N TYR A 30 -7.49 -6.79 8.88
CA TYR A 30 -6.42 -6.22 9.68
C TYR A 30 -5.75 -5.02 9.02
N ILE A 31 -5.40 -5.11 7.73
CA ILE A 31 -4.81 -3.98 6.97
C ILE A 31 -5.79 -2.80 6.89
N LYS A 32 -7.09 -3.06 6.67
CA LYS A 32 -8.12 -2.02 6.65
C LYS A 32 -8.27 -1.32 8.01
N ALA A 33 -8.28 -2.09 9.10
CA ALA A 33 -8.34 -1.55 10.45
C ALA A 33 -7.15 -0.63 10.75
N PHE A 34 -5.94 -1.05 10.36
CA PHE A 34 -4.75 -0.22 10.46
C PHE A 34 -4.86 1.07 9.64
N GLY A 35 -5.27 0.98 8.38
CA GLY A 35 -5.45 2.14 7.50
C GLY A 35 -6.46 3.15 8.07
N ASN A 36 -7.59 2.66 8.60
CA ASN A 36 -8.61 3.47 9.26
C ASN A 36 -8.07 4.15 10.52
N PHE A 37 -7.27 3.44 11.32
CA PHE A 37 -6.66 3.98 12.53
C PHE A 37 -5.71 5.15 12.21
N ILE A 38 -4.84 4.99 11.20
CA ILE A 38 -3.91 6.04 10.79
C ILE A 38 -4.65 7.30 10.29
N GLY A 39 -5.86 7.13 9.72
CA GLY A 39 -6.72 8.23 9.32
C GLY A 39 -6.11 9.11 8.21
N SER A 40 -5.12 8.58 7.47
CA SER A 40 -4.51 9.30 6.35
C SER A 40 -5.54 9.53 5.25
N LYS A 41 -5.42 10.66 4.57
CA LYS A 41 -6.25 10.93 3.39
C LYS A 41 -5.81 10.01 2.24
N ILE A 42 -6.64 9.02 1.92
CA ILE A 42 -6.43 8.09 0.82
C ILE A 42 -7.34 8.49 -0.35
N TYR A 43 -6.77 8.59 -1.55
CA TYR A 43 -7.53 8.83 -2.78
C TYR A 43 -7.68 7.49 -3.52
N GLU A 44 -8.85 6.88 -3.38
CA GLU A 44 -9.17 5.62 -4.04
C GLU A 44 -9.72 5.85 -5.46
N ASN A 45 -9.74 4.79 -6.28
CA ASN A 45 -10.20 4.82 -7.67
C ASN A 45 -9.47 5.88 -8.51
N GLU A 46 -8.18 6.06 -8.24
CA GLU A 46 -7.33 7.07 -8.87
C GLU A 46 -5.97 6.45 -9.17
N ASN A 47 -5.59 6.45 -10.45
CA ASN A 47 -4.35 5.85 -10.88
C ASN A 47 -3.26 6.93 -10.96
N VAL A 48 -2.07 6.62 -10.46
CA VAL A 48 -0.88 7.44 -10.70
C VAL A 48 -0.36 7.12 -12.10
N GLU A 49 -0.33 8.10 -12.98
CA GLU A 49 0.08 7.93 -14.38
C GLU A 49 1.55 8.32 -14.58
N ASN A 50 2.06 9.31 -13.84
CA ASN A 50 3.42 9.81 -14.00
C ASN A 50 3.94 10.46 -12.72
N VAL A 51 5.22 10.23 -12.41
CA VAL A 51 6.02 11.04 -11.48
C VAL A 51 7.18 11.68 -12.24
N SER A 52 7.24 13.00 -12.22
CA SER A 52 8.32 13.76 -12.88
C SER A 52 8.99 14.72 -11.90
N LYS A 53 10.29 14.96 -12.08
CA LYS A 53 11.02 15.98 -11.32
C LYS A 53 10.90 17.32 -12.05
N TYR A 54 10.55 18.38 -11.32
CA TYR A 54 10.50 19.74 -11.84
C TYR A 54 11.19 20.69 -10.86
N LYS A 55 12.36 21.21 -11.26
CA LYS A 55 13.25 22.01 -10.40
C LYS A 55 13.57 21.24 -9.10
N ASN A 56 13.17 21.81 -7.96
CA ASN A 56 13.43 21.25 -6.62
C ASN A 56 12.24 20.45 -6.05
N ASN A 57 11.21 20.20 -6.85
CA ASN A 57 10.04 19.42 -6.46
C ASN A 57 9.81 18.26 -7.43
N TYR A 58 8.89 17.38 -7.04
CA TYR A 58 8.27 16.40 -7.91
C TYR A 58 6.84 16.84 -8.25
N VAL A 59 6.39 16.43 -9.43
CA VAL A 59 5.02 16.57 -9.90
C VAL A 59 4.47 15.19 -10.19
N LEU A 60 3.47 14.81 -9.41
CA LEU A 60 2.66 13.62 -9.58
C LEU A 60 1.47 13.97 -10.48
N THR A 61 1.29 13.22 -11.56
CA THR A 61 0.07 13.27 -12.38
C THR A 61 -0.71 11.98 -12.17
N THR A 62 -1.99 12.13 -11.92
CA THR A 62 -2.94 11.05 -11.73
C THR A 62 -4.09 11.19 -12.73
N SER A 63 -4.93 10.17 -12.82
CA SER A 63 -6.14 10.20 -13.65
C SER A 63 -7.17 11.28 -13.26
N LYS A 64 -7.01 11.95 -12.11
CA LYS A 64 -7.96 12.99 -11.64
C LYS A 64 -7.32 14.34 -11.31
N ARG A 65 -6.02 14.40 -11.03
CA ARG A 65 -5.35 15.62 -10.55
C ARG A 65 -3.84 15.62 -10.76
N LYS A 66 -3.24 16.80 -10.58
CA LYS A 66 -1.78 16.98 -10.43
C LYS A 66 -1.44 17.47 -9.02
N ILE A 67 -0.41 16.89 -8.42
CA ILE A 67 0.07 17.25 -7.08
C ILE A 67 1.56 17.57 -7.17
N SER A 68 1.99 18.68 -6.57
CA SER A 68 3.41 18.98 -6.38
C SER A 68 3.84 18.68 -4.95
N ALA A 69 4.97 17.99 -4.79
CA ALA A 69 5.52 17.62 -3.50
C ALA A 69 7.05 17.72 -3.50
N LYS A 70 7.65 18.03 -2.35
CA LYS A 70 9.11 18.01 -2.18
C LYS A 70 9.67 16.59 -2.19
N ASN A 71 8.93 15.66 -1.60
CA ASN A 71 9.29 14.26 -1.47
C ASN A 71 8.13 13.38 -1.94
N ILE A 72 8.45 12.24 -2.55
CA ILE A 72 7.50 11.19 -2.93
C ILE A 72 8.06 9.85 -2.45
N VAL A 73 7.20 9.04 -1.85
CA VAL A 73 7.49 7.65 -1.49
C VAL A 73 6.65 6.75 -2.41
N ILE A 74 7.29 5.80 -3.09
CA ILE A 74 6.62 4.85 -3.97
C ILE A 74 6.46 3.53 -3.22
N ALA A 75 5.21 3.11 -3.02
CA ALA A 75 4.85 1.87 -2.32
C ALA A 75 3.78 1.08 -3.10
N SER A 76 3.94 0.98 -4.44
CA SER A 76 2.97 0.36 -5.35
C SER A 76 2.93 -1.18 -5.30
N GLY A 77 3.82 -1.81 -4.53
CA GLY A 77 3.99 -3.27 -4.51
C GLY A 77 4.65 -3.83 -5.79
N ALA A 78 4.94 -5.13 -5.77
CA ALA A 78 5.63 -5.84 -6.86
C ALA A 78 4.73 -6.79 -7.67
N PHE A 79 3.50 -7.05 -7.20
CA PHE A 79 2.61 -8.08 -7.76
C PHE A 79 1.60 -7.52 -8.79
N GLY A 80 1.76 -6.27 -9.23
CA GLY A 80 0.86 -5.64 -10.20
C GLY A 80 1.07 -6.10 -11.65
N ASN A 81 2.30 -6.48 -12.00
CA ASN A 81 2.66 -6.96 -13.34
C ASN A 81 3.23 -8.38 -13.21
N ALA A 82 2.56 -9.34 -13.83
CA ALA A 82 3.07 -10.71 -13.87
C ALA A 82 4.34 -10.78 -14.73
N HIS A 83 5.39 -11.39 -14.20
CA HIS A 83 6.53 -11.79 -14.99
C HIS A 83 6.28 -13.19 -15.55
N ILE A 84 6.16 -13.28 -16.88
CA ILE A 84 6.03 -14.55 -17.60
C ILE A 84 7.33 -14.71 -18.41
N PRO A 85 8.17 -15.72 -18.11
CA PRO A 85 9.38 -15.98 -18.87
C PRO A 85 9.07 -16.24 -20.34
N GLU A 86 9.98 -15.84 -21.23
CA GLU A 86 9.90 -16.23 -22.64
C GLU A 86 10.03 -17.75 -22.75
N MET A 87 9.04 -18.38 -23.36
CA MET A 87 9.07 -19.82 -23.67
C MET A 87 9.57 -19.98 -25.10
N HIS A 88 10.70 -20.66 -25.29
CA HIS A 88 11.22 -20.98 -26.63
C HIS A 88 10.31 -22.06 -27.26
N ASN A 89 9.58 -21.71 -28.31
CA ASN A 89 8.91 -22.70 -29.16
C ASN A 89 9.95 -23.29 -30.12
N ASN A 90 10.22 -24.60 -30.01
CA ASN A 90 10.92 -25.39 -31.04
C ASN A 90 9.93 -25.98 -32.02
#